data_AF-D4Z208-F1
#
_entry.id   AF-D4Z208-F1
#
_cell.length_a   1.000
_cell.length_b   1.000
_cell.length_c   1.000
_cell.angle_alpha   90.00
_cell.angle_beta   90.00
_cell.angle_gamma   90.00
#
_symmetry.space_group_name_H-M   'P 1'
#
loop_
_entity.id
_entity.type
_entity.pdbx_description
1 polymer ?
#
loop_
_entity_poly.entity_id
_entity_poly.type
_entity_poly.pdbx_seq_one_letter_code
_entity_poly.pdbx_strand_id
1 'polypeptide(L)'
;MTYKQPSITRIVASHEPDYWRAQATGFRLIRLLEKHLTLAALCSRAIGVARTRDERDFFRVEYERLHQITGRIARQVTRTNGYTILRARADDSPAYRLVIQRQPVALAAASRASDTPQFLALEQFRAETDRLAKAEMRATAGATYELYARRFSADCARLIDDLDPQLRRYAFMIAVYHGYTEDEDELYPDFGPGYCSLTGIDEHYCHCGRHP
;
A
#
# COMPACT_ATOMS: atom_id res chain seq x y z
N MET A 1 28.98 -16.00 18.34
CA MET A 1 27.79 -15.68 17.52
C MET A 1 26.85 -14.84 18.37
N THR A 2 26.92 -13.52 18.24
CA THR A 2 26.13 -12.58 19.04
C THR A 2 24.75 -12.46 18.40
N TYR A 3 23.71 -12.92 19.11
CA TYR A 3 22.32 -12.70 18.72
C TYR A 3 22.07 -11.18 18.63
N LYS A 4 21.92 -10.64 17.41
CA LYS A 4 21.43 -9.27 17.22
C LYS A 4 20.00 -9.23 17.75
N GLN A 5 19.79 -8.52 18.86
CA GLN A 5 18.45 -8.15 19.31
C GLN A 5 17.66 -7.54 18.13
N PRO A 6 16.36 -7.87 17.99
CA PRO A 6 15.53 -7.28 16.95
C PRO A 6 15.56 -5.76 17.08
N SER A 7 15.77 -5.06 15.97
CA SER A 7 15.95 -3.60 15.94
C SER A 7 14.86 -2.92 16.77
N ILE A 8 15.27 -2.31 17.88
CA ILE A 8 14.36 -1.72 18.85
C ILE A 8 13.59 -0.61 18.14
N THR A 9 12.26 -0.75 18.09
CA THR A 9 11.32 0.34 17.79
C THR A 9 11.46 1.43 18.85
N ARG A 10 12.45 2.31 18.69
CA ARG A 10 12.61 3.54 19.46
C ARG A 10 13.03 4.69 18.54
N ILE A 11 12.82 5.90 19.01
CA ILE A 11 13.35 7.10 18.37
C ILE A 11 14.87 7.10 18.57
N VAL A 12 15.60 7.31 17.47
CA VAL A 12 17.06 7.31 17.39
C VAL A 12 17.52 8.73 17.08
N ALA A 13 18.43 9.27 17.90
CA ALA A 13 18.98 10.61 17.74
C ALA A 13 19.97 10.72 16.58
N SER A 14 20.21 11.94 16.08
CA SER A 14 21.03 12.19 14.88
C SER A 14 22.49 11.75 14.96
N HIS A 15 23.03 11.64 16.18
CA HIS A 15 24.41 11.22 16.42
C HIS A 15 24.56 9.70 16.64
N GLU A 16 23.46 8.95 16.70
CA GLU A 16 23.50 7.51 16.94
C GLU A 16 23.75 6.73 15.62
N PRO A 17 24.51 5.61 15.66
CA PRO A 17 24.99 4.89 14.47
C PRO A 17 23.92 4.23 13.58
N ASP A 18 22.63 4.25 13.97
CA ASP A 18 21.49 3.73 13.19
C ASP A 18 20.49 4.82 12.76
N TYR A 19 20.83 6.10 12.95
CA TYR A 19 19.93 7.23 12.70
C TYR A 19 19.30 7.19 11.31
N TRP A 20 20.10 7.01 10.26
CA TRP A 20 19.61 7.02 8.87
C TRP A 20 18.64 5.87 8.58
N ARG A 21 18.89 4.69 9.16
CA ARG A 21 18.00 3.54 9.02
C ARG A 21 16.68 3.76 9.77
N ALA A 22 16.74 4.37 10.95
CA ALA A 22 15.55 4.77 11.71
C ALA A 22 14.74 5.85 10.98
N GLN A 23 15.40 6.84 10.36
CA GLN A 23 14.78 7.86 9.51
C GLN A 23 14.07 7.23 8.30
N ALA A 24 14.74 6.35 7.57
CA ALA A 24 14.15 5.65 6.42
C ALA A 24 12.91 4.83 6.82
N THR A 25 12.98 4.14 7.97
CA THR A 25 11.82 3.43 8.55
C THR A 25 10.69 4.38 8.89
N GLY A 26 11.00 5.55 9.48
CA GLY A 26 10.04 6.60 9.77
C GLY A 26 9.30 7.11 8.53
N PHE A 27 10.02 7.49 7.47
CA PHE A 27 9.41 7.91 6.20
C PHE A 27 8.55 6.81 5.58
N ARG A 28 9.01 5.56 5.61
CA ARG A 28 8.23 4.42 5.10
C ARG A 28 6.91 4.26 5.84
N LEU A 29 6.91 4.35 7.17
CA LEU A 29 5.69 4.23 7.97
C LEU A 29 4.73 5.40 7.75
N ILE A 30 5.24 6.63 7.57
CA ILE A 30 4.42 7.80 7.22
C ILE A 30 3.74 7.61 5.88
N ARG A 31 4.49 7.27 4.82
CA ARG A 31 3.93 7.02 3.48
C ARG A 31 2.88 5.92 3.52
N LEU A 32 3.16 4.85 4.26
CA LEU A 32 2.19 3.76 4.45
C LEU A 32 0.93 4.24 5.16
N LEU A 33 1.05 5.09 6.17
CA LEU A 33 -0.08 5.67 6.89
C LEU A 33 -0.91 6.57 5.98
N GLU A 34 -0.28 7.48 5.24
CA GLU A 34 -0.94 8.38 4.28
C GLU A 34 -1.71 7.62 3.20
N LYS A 35 -1.11 6.54 2.68
CA LYS A 35 -1.77 5.64 1.72
C LYS A 35 -3.05 5.05 2.29
N HIS A 36 -3.00 4.49 3.49
CA HIS A 36 -4.18 3.87 4.10
C HIS A 36 -5.23 4.89 4.54
N LEU A 37 -4.83 6.09 4.93
CA LEU A 37 -5.75 7.20 5.20
C LEU A 37 -6.48 7.65 3.94
N THR A 38 -5.79 7.71 2.80
CA THR A 38 -6.39 8.02 1.51
C THR A 38 -7.42 6.97 1.11
N LEU A 39 -7.11 5.69 1.29
CA LEU A 39 -8.03 4.59 1.01
C LEU A 39 -9.23 4.58 1.95
N ALA A 40 -9.03 4.87 3.24
CA ALA A 40 -10.14 5.02 4.19
C ALA A 40 -11.06 6.18 3.76
N ALA A 41 -10.50 7.31 3.31
CA ALA A 41 -11.29 8.43 2.79
C ALA A 41 -12.07 8.06 1.52
N LEU A 42 -11.47 7.26 0.62
CA LEU A 42 -12.17 6.73 -0.56
C LEU A 42 -13.34 5.83 -0.16
N CYS A 43 -13.13 4.88 0.76
CA CYS A 43 -14.20 4.01 1.24
C CYS A 43 -15.32 4.82 1.90
N SER A 44 -14.98 5.81 2.73
CA SER A 44 -15.97 6.71 3.37
C SER A 44 -16.82 7.45 2.33
N ARG A 45 -16.20 8.00 1.28
CA ARG A 45 -16.95 8.61 0.16
C ARG A 45 -17.82 7.60 -0.55
N ALA A 46 -17.29 6.41 -0.79
CA ALA A 46 -17.96 5.34 -1.52
C ALA A 46 -19.20 4.80 -0.78
N ILE A 47 -19.19 4.79 0.58
CA ILE A 47 -20.38 4.55 1.41
C ILE A 47 -21.50 5.54 1.08
N GLY A 48 -21.16 6.82 0.95
CA GLY A 48 -22.11 7.90 0.70
C GLY A 48 -22.76 7.85 -0.69
N VAL A 49 -22.04 7.32 -1.69
CA VAL A 49 -22.52 7.21 -3.08
C VAL A 49 -22.96 5.80 -3.49
N ALA A 50 -22.92 4.84 -2.56
CA ALA A 50 -23.33 3.46 -2.80
C ALA A 50 -24.81 3.39 -3.20
N ARG A 51 -25.08 2.68 -4.31
CA ARG A 51 -26.42 2.60 -4.92
C ARG A 51 -27.26 1.50 -4.31
N THR A 52 -26.62 0.44 -3.82
CA THR A 52 -27.28 -0.68 -3.15
C THR A 52 -26.85 -0.78 -1.69
N ARG A 53 -27.65 -1.51 -0.90
CA ARG A 53 -27.33 -1.81 0.49
C ARG A 53 -26.05 -2.64 0.59
N ASP A 54 -25.89 -3.63 -0.29
CA ASP A 54 -24.74 -4.53 -0.29
C ASP A 54 -23.43 -3.79 -0.60
N GLU A 55 -23.46 -2.87 -1.57
CA GLU A 55 -22.32 -2.00 -1.89
C GLU A 55 -21.92 -1.12 -0.69
N ARG A 56 -22.92 -0.57 0.01
CA ARG A 56 -22.70 0.27 1.19
C ARG A 56 -22.11 -0.55 2.35
N ASP A 57 -22.62 -1.76 2.56
CA ASP A 57 -22.16 -2.66 3.60
C ASP A 57 -20.71 -3.12 3.33
N PHE A 58 -20.35 -3.42 2.08
CA PHE A 58 -18.97 -3.72 1.67
C PHE A 58 -18.01 -2.57 2.02
N PHE A 59 -18.30 -1.34 1.58
CA PHE A 59 -17.41 -0.20 1.84
C PHE A 59 -17.28 0.14 3.32
N ARG A 60 -18.31 -0.15 4.12
CA ARG A 60 -18.25 0.05 5.57
C ARG A 60 -17.29 -0.96 6.23
N VAL A 61 -17.41 -2.25 5.89
CA VAL A 61 -16.48 -3.27 6.39
C VAL A 61 -15.05 -2.92 6.00
N GLU A 62 -14.85 -2.45 4.78
CA GLU A 62 -13.53 -2.07 4.30
C GLU A 62 -12.98 -0.83 4.98
N TYR A 63 -13.83 0.18 5.22
CA TYR A 63 -13.48 1.35 6.00
C TYR A 63 -13.02 0.98 7.42
N GLU A 64 -13.76 0.09 8.10
CA GLU A 64 -13.40 -0.38 9.45
C GLU A 64 -12.07 -1.12 9.47
N ARG A 65 -11.81 -1.99 8.48
CA ARG A 65 -10.54 -2.70 8.33
C ARG A 65 -9.38 -1.73 8.12
N LEU A 66 -9.52 -0.78 7.20
CA LEU A 66 -8.51 0.24 6.93
C LEU A 66 -8.28 1.12 8.17
N HIS A 67 -9.35 1.44 8.91
CA HIS A 67 -9.25 2.17 10.17
C HIS A 67 -8.39 1.43 11.21
N GLN A 68 -8.60 0.11 11.38
CA GLN A 68 -7.76 -0.68 12.28
C GLN A 68 -6.29 -0.74 11.84
N ILE A 69 -6.02 -0.80 10.53
CA ILE A 69 -4.66 -0.79 9.98
C ILE A 69 -4.00 0.58 10.21
N THR A 70 -4.68 1.68 9.86
CA THR A 70 -4.17 3.04 10.10
C THR A 70 -3.86 3.27 11.58
N GLY A 71 -4.72 2.82 12.50
CA GLY A 71 -4.46 2.91 13.94
C GLY A 71 -3.23 2.12 14.39
N ARG A 72 -2.98 0.93 13.81
CA ARG A 72 -1.75 0.16 14.09
C ARG A 72 -0.50 0.86 13.58
N ILE A 73 -0.53 1.35 12.33
CA ILE A 73 0.60 2.06 11.73
C ILE A 73 0.86 3.37 12.49
N ALA A 74 -0.17 4.14 12.82
CA ALA A 74 -0.04 5.36 13.60
C ALA A 74 0.66 5.11 14.95
N ARG A 75 0.30 4.02 15.65
CA ARG A 75 1.00 3.60 16.88
C ARG A 75 2.45 3.19 16.67
N GLN A 76 2.82 2.73 15.47
CA GLN A 76 4.22 2.46 15.13
C GLN A 76 4.95 3.77 14.79
N VAL A 77 4.32 4.68 14.05
CA VAL A 77 4.87 6.01 13.74
C VAL A 77 5.21 6.75 15.03
N THR A 78 4.34 6.74 16.05
CA THR A 78 4.60 7.41 17.34
C THR A 78 5.82 6.88 18.10
N ARG A 79 6.30 5.68 17.78
CA ARG A 79 7.42 5.00 18.46
C ARG A 79 8.71 4.99 17.63
N THR A 80 8.71 5.61 16.46
CA THR A 80 9.86 5.66 15.55
C THR A 80 10.20 7.11 15.19
N ASN A 81 11.30 7.32 14.45
CA ASN A 81 11.64 8.64 13.90
C ASN A 81 10.53 9.21 12.99
N GLY A 82 9.53 8.43 12.59
CA GLY A 82 8.33 8.96 11.93
C GLY A 82 7.63 10.06 12.75
N TYR A 83 7.59 9.94 14.08
CA TYR A 83 7.04 10.97 14.95
C TYR A 83 7.80 12.29 14.85
N THR A 84 9.14 12.24 14.89
CA THR A 84 9.98 13.44 14.82
C THR A 84 9.94 14.08 13.44
N ILE A 85 9.90 13.26 12.38
CA ILE A 85 9.69 13.72 10.99
C ILE A 85 8.36 14.47 10.85
N LEU A 86 7.24 13.88 11.27
CA LEU A 86 5.92 14.53 11.16
C LEU A 86 5.88 15.84 11.92
N ARG A 87 6.43 15.86 13.15
CA ARG A 87 6.49 17.08 13.96
C ARG A 87 7.37 18.16 13.34
N ALA A 88 8.48 17.79 12.70
CA ALA A 88 9.38 18.71 12.02
C ALA A 88 8.81 19.26 10.70
N ARG A 89 8.06 18.42 9.95
CA ARG A 89 7.36 18.87 8.74
C ARG A 89 6.29 19.90 9.03
N ALA A 90 5.60 19.76 10.18
CA ALA A 90 4.49 20.62 10.58
C ALA A 90 3.45 20.85 9.46
N ASP A 91 3.32 19.87 8.55
CA ASP A 91 2.36 19.91 7.46
C ASP A 91 0.99 19.49 7.98
N ASP A 92 -0.08 20.10 7.47
CA ASP A 92 -1.44 19.74 7.86
C ASP A 92 -1.92 18.48 7.12
N SER A 93 -1.05 17.45 7.06
CA SER A 93 -1.32 16.17 6.42
C SER A 93 -2.27 15.31 7.26
N PRO A 94 -3.09 14.42 6.65
CA PRO A 94 -3.94 13.49 7.40
C PRO A 94 -3.15 12.64 8.41
N ALA A 95 -1.92 12.25 8.07
CA ALA A 95 -1.03 11.52 8.96
C ALA A 95 -0.59 12.37 10.16
N TYR A 96 -0.24 13.65 9.94
CA TYR A 96 0.05 14.60 11.01
C TYR A 96 -1.15 14.78 11.94
N ARG A 97 -2.35 15.00 11.40
CA ARG A 97 -3.58 15.14 12.19
C ARG A 97 -3.88 13.91 13.04
N LEU A 98 -3.75 12.71 12.47
CA LEU A 98 -3.98 11.47 13.20
C LEU A 98 -2.93 11.23 14.29
N VAL A 99 -1.64 11.45 13.99
CA VAL A 99 -0.53 11.05 14.87
C VAL A 99 -0.20 12.12 15.92
N ILE A 100 -0.16 13.39 15.52
CA ILE A 100 0.27 14.52 16.36
C ILE A 100 -0.94 15.19 17.02
N GLN A 101 -1.94 15.58 16.23
CA GLN A 101 -3.14 16.24 16.74
C GLN A 101 -4.17 15.27 17.34
N ARG A 102 -3.96 13.95 17.17
CA ARG A 102 -4.85 12.88 17.66
C ARG A 102 -6.29 13.01 17.14
N GLN A 103 -6.47 13.57 15.95
CA GLN A 103 -7.79 13.66 15.35
C GLN A 103 -8.28 12.27 14.95
N PRO A 104 -9.51 11.88 15.32
CA PRO A 104 -10.08 10.61 14.92
C PRO A 104 -10.35 10.61 13.41
N VAL A 105 -10.22 9.45 12.78
CA VAL A 105 -10.69 9.26 11.40
C VAL A 105 -12.22 9.22 11.43
N ALA A 106 -12.89 10.16 10.77
CA ALA A 106 -14.35 10.32 10.86
C ALA A 106 -15.11 9.08 10.35
N LEU A 107 -15.79 8.36 11.25
CA LEU A 107 -16.66 7.22 10.94
C LEU A 107 -17.98 7.69 10.30
N ALA A 108 -18.38 7.09 9.19
CA ALA A 108 -19.78 7.03 8.81
C ALA A 108 -20.48 5.95 9.65
N ALA A 109 -21.67 6.26 10.19
CA ALA A 109 -22.37 5.48 11.21
C ALA A 109 -22.64 4.00 10.84
N ALA A 110 -22.65 3.17 11.88
CA ALA A 110 -22.64 1.71 11.83
C ALA A 110 -23.94 1.06 11.31
N SER A 111 -23.78 -0.08 10.62
CA SER A 111 -24.75 -1.17 10.52
C SER A 111 -23.95 -2.49 10.36
N ARG A 112 -24.57 -3.67 10.46
CA ARG A 112 -23.90 -4.98 10.37
C ARG A 112 -23.87 -5.51 8.94
N ALA A 113 -22.81 -6.25 8.60
CA ALA A 113 -22.59 -6.91 7.32
C ALA A 113 -23.50 -8.15 7.13
N SER A 114 -23.79 -8.47 5.86
CA SER A 114 -24.38 -9.74 5.42
C SER A 114 -23.47 -10.41 4.38
N ASP A 115 -23.37 -11.75 4.44
CA ASP A 115 -22.58 -12.59 3.54
C ASP A 115 -23.22 -12.68 2.14
N THR A 116 -23.10 -11.62 1.34
CA THR A 116 -23.59 -11.65 -0.05
C THR A 116 -22.55 -12.30 -0.99
N PRO A 117 -22.97 -12.95 -2.09
CA PRO A 117 -22.05 -13.52 -3.07
C PRO A 117 -21.03 -12.51 -3.62
N GLN A 118 -21.44 -11.25 -3.77
CA GLN A 118 -20.57 -10.14 -4.20
C GLN A 118 -19.48 -9.82 -3.17
N PHE A 119 -19.82 -9.87 -1.87
CA PHE A 119 -18.87 -9.68 -0.78
C PHE A 119 -17.81 -10.79 -0.78
N LEU A 120 -18.24 -12.04 -0.92
CA LEU A 120 -17.32 -13.20 -0.99
C LEU A 120 -16.41 -13.14 -2.22
N ALA A 121 -16.92 -12.74 -3.38
CA ALA A 121 -16.14 -12.58 -4.60
C ALA A 121 -15.03 -11.51 -4.46
N LEU A 122 -15.33 -10.38 -3.80
CA LEU A 122 -14.33 -9.33 -3.56
C LEU A 122 -13.29 -9.71 -2.51
N GLU A 123 -13.68 -10.46 -1.46
CA GLU A 123 -12.71 -11.01 -0.49
C GLU A 123 -11.79 -12.06 -1.14
N GLN A 124 -12.31 -12.89 -2.05
CA GLN A 124 -11.50 -13.83 -2.81
C GLN A 124 -10.52 -13.10 -3.74
N PHE A 125 -11.00 -12.10 -4.48
CA PHE A 125 -10.13 -11.25 -5.32
C PHE A 125 -9.01 -10.61 -4.51
N ARG A 126 -9.31 -10.12 -3.30
CA ARG A 126 -8.34 -9.53 -2.39
C ARG A 126 -7.27 -10.51 -1.93
N ALA A 127 -7.68 -11.72 -1.54
CA ALA A 127 -6.73 -12.76 -1.14
C ALA A 127 -5.77 -13.10 -2.29
N GLU A 128 -6.29 -13.17 -3.50
CA GLU A 128 -5.50 -13.48 -4.69
C GLU A 128 -4.57 -12.32 -5.10
N THR A 129 -5.07 -11.09 -5.03
CA THR A 129 -4.27 -9.87 -5.30
C THR A 129 -3.10 -9.75 -4.31
N ASP A 130 -3.33 -10.01 -3.01
CA ASP A 130 -2.25 -10.01 -2.01
C ASP A 130 -1.25 -11.15 -2.25
N ARG A 131 -1.72 -12.31 -2.71
CA ARG A 131 -0.87 -13.44 -3.10
C ARG A 131 0.02 -13.07 -4.29
N LEU A 132 -0.54 -12.47 -5.33
CA LEU A 132 0.19 -11.98 -6.51
C LEU A 132 1.21 -10.91 -6.14
N ALA A 133 0.81 -9.90 -5.35
CA ALA A 133 1.71 -8.85 -4.89
C ALA A 133 2.92 -9.44 -4.15
N LYS A 134 2.68 -10.38 -3.22
CA LYS A 134 3.77 -11.05 -2.48
C LYS A 134 4.65 -11.93 -3.37
N ALA A 135 4.07 -12.60 -4.37
CA ALA A 135 4.81 -13.41 -5.32
C ALA A 135 5.72 -12.52 -6.17
N GLU A 136 5.17 -11.44 -6.72
CA GLU A 136 5.95 -10.52 -7.55
C GLU A 136 7.01 -9.77 -6.77
N MET A 137 6.72 -9.28 -5.56
CA MET A 137 7.75 -8.69 -4.70
C MET A 137 8.95 -9.61 -4.43
N ARG A 138 8.74 -10.93 -4.44
CA ARG A 138 9.82 -11.93 -4.32
C ARG A 138 10.52 -12.15 -5.66
N ALA A 139 9.77 -12.25 -6.75
CA ALA A 139 10.30 -12.47 -8.09
C ALA A 139 11.12 -11.26 -8.60
N THR A 140 10.74 -10.05 -8.19
CA THR A 140 11.42 -8.79 -8.53
C THR A 140 12.35 -8.30 -7.42
N ALA A 141 12.75 -9.16 -6.49
CA ALA A 141 13.66 -8.76 -5.41
C ALA A 141 14.98 -8.22 -5.98
N GLY A 142 15.21 -6.91 -5.83
CA GLY A 142 16.39 -6.20 -6.37
C GLY A 142 16.17 -5.52 -7.72
N ALA A 143 15.01 -5.70 -8.36
CA ALA A 143 14.59 -4.98 -9.56
C ALA A 143 13.94 -3.63 -9.22
N THR A 144 13.66 -2.84 -10.25
CA THR A 144 12.97 -1.55 -10.14
C THR A 144 11.49 -1.71 -9.75
N TYR A 145 10.92 -0.66 -9.15
CA TYR A 145 9.51 -0.66 -8.77
C TYR A 145 8.59 -0.72 -9.98
N GLU A 146 9.02 -0.10 -11.08
CA GLU A 146 8.34 -0.04 -12.37
C GLU A 146 8.17 -1.44 -12.97
N LEU A 147 9.17 -2.33 -12.82
CA LEU A 147 9.03 -3.73 -13.23
C LEU A 147 8.01 -4.48 -12.38
N TYR A 148 8.01 -4.25 -11.07
CA TYR A 148 7.01 -4.81 -10.16
C TYR A 148 5.61 -4.34 -10.56
N ALA A 149 5.40 -3.03 -10.68
CA ALA A 149 4.11 -2.44 -10.99
C ALA A 149 3.57 -2.97 -12.33
N ARG A 150 4.41 -3.06 -13.35
CA ARG A 150 4.04 -3.64 -14.65
C ARG A 150 3.55 -5.09 -14.54
N ARG A 151 4.35 -5.98 -13.95
CA ARG A 151 4.03 -7.42 -13.88
C ARG A 151 2.80 -7.67 -13.00
N PHE A 152 2.78 -7.02 -11.85
CA PHE A 152 1.66 -7.06 -10.93
C PHE A 152 0.36 -6.55 -11.58
N SER A 153 0.43 -5.44 -12.33
CA SER A 153 -0.74 -4.88 -13.02
C SER A 153 -1.26 -5.79 -14.12
N ALA A 154 -0.37 -6.39 -14.93
CA ALA A 154 -0.76 -7.33 -15.97
C ALA A 154 -1.49 -8.57 -15.40
N ASP A 155 -1.04 -9.09 -14.27
CA ASP A 155 -1.68 -10.23 -13.60
C ASP A 155 -3.01 -9.84 -12.96
N CYS A 156 -3.08 -8.65 -12.35
CA CYS A 156 -4.31 -8.14 -11.76
C CYS A 156 -5.36 -7.75 -12.80
N ALA A 157 -4.97 -7.23 -13.97
CA ALA A 157 -5.90 -6.88 -15.04
C ALA A 157 -6.74 -8.10 -15.47
N ARG A 158 -6.09 -9.26 -15.63
CA ARG A 158 -6.77 -10.52 -15.93
C ARG A 158 -7.80 -10.91 -14.87
N LEU A 159 -7.43 -10.78 -13.59
CA LEU A 159 -8.36 -11.06 -12.49
C LEU A 159 -9.53 -10.06 -12.42
N ILE A 160 -9.30 -8.80 -12.79
CA ILE A 160 -10.33 -7.77 -12.83
C ILE A 160 -11.30 -8.05 -13.99
N ASP A 161 -10.81 -8.49 -15.14
CA ASP A 161 -11.63 -8.82 -16.29
C ASP A 161 -12.56 -10.02 -16.04
N ASP A 162 -12.10 -11.01 -15.27
CA ASP A 162 -12.90 -12.18 -14.90
C ASP A 162 -14.01 -11.88 -13.87
N LEU A 163 -13.99 -10.70 -13.25
CA LEU A 163 -15.02 -10.29 -12.30
C LEU A 163 -16.27 -9.74 -13.00
N ASP A 164 -17.41 -9.91 -12.32
CA ASP A 164 -18.67 -9.25 -12.67
C ASP A 164 -18.41 -7.75 -12.91
N PRO A 165 -18.88 -7.18 -14.04
CA PRO A 165 -18.70 -5.76 -14.38
C PRO A 165 -19.06 -4.78 -13.26
N GLN A 166 -20.05 -5.11 -12.43
CA GLN A 166 -20.46 -4.28 -11.29
C GLN A 166 -19.40 -4.25 -10.17
N LEU A 167 -18.58 -5.31 -10.08
CA LEU A 167 -17.53 -5.49 -9.08
C LEU A 167 -16.17 -4.94 -9.53
N ARG A 168 -15.95 -4.76 -10.84
CA ARG A 168 -14.65 -4.31 -11.38
C ARG A 168 -14.16 -2.99 -10.80
N ARG A 169 -15.06 -2.02 -10.61
CA ARG A 169 -14.71 -0.73 -9.96
C ARG A 169 -14.18 -0.90 -8.53
N TYR A 170 -14.65 -1.93 -7.81
CA TYR A 170 -14.22 -2.24 -6.45
C TYR A 170 -12.89 -2.99 -6.46
N ALA A 171 -12.77 -3.97 -7.36
CA ALA A 171 -11.55 -4.73 -7.59
C ALA A 171 -10.38 -3.83 -8.00
N PHE A 172 -10.65 -2.83 -8.84
CA PHE A 172 -9.70 -1.79 -9.19
C PHE A 172 -9.11 -1.10 -7.96
N MET A 173 -9.96 -0.65 -7.02
CA MET A 173 -9.48 -0.02 -5.79
C MET A 173 -8.64 -0.96 -4.92
N ILE A 174 -8.98 -2.25 -4.91
CA ILE A 174 -8.20 -3.29 -4.21
C ILE A 174 -6.85 -3.50 -4.89
N ALA A 175 -6.79 -3.51 -6.22
CA ALA A 175 -5.55 -3.69 -6.98
C ALA A 175 -4.61 -2.49 -6.83
N VAL A 176 -5.14 -1.26 -6.87
CA VAL A 176 -4.36 -0.02 -6.65
C VAL A 176 -3.70 -0.03 -5.26
N TYR A 177 -4.34 -0.62 -4.25
CA TYR A 177 -3.71 -0.80 -2.94
C TYR A 177 -2.40 -1.59 -3.00
N HIS A 178 -2.23 -2.49 -3.96
CA HIS A 178 -1.03 -3.30 -4.13
C HIS A 178 -0.05 -2.75 -5.18
N GLY A 179 -0.38 -1.64 -5.86
CA GLY A 179 0.49 -1.00 -6.85
C GLY A 179 0.09 -1.26 -8.31
N TYR A 180 -1.20 -1.49 -8.55
CA TYR A 180 -1.77 -1.55 -9.88
C TYR A 180 -1.74 -0.18 -10.58
N THR A 181 -1.40 -0.17 -11.86
CA THR A 181 -1.44 0.98 -12.77
C THR A 181 -2.27 0.61 -14.00
N GLU A 182 -3.14 1.52 -14.44
CA GLU A 182 -4.08 1.33 -15.56
C GLU A 182 -3.49 1.84 -16.90
N ASP A 183 -2.53 2.76 -16.87
CA ASP A 183 -1.92 3.36 -18.06
C ASP A 183 -0.87 2.43 -18.70
N GLU A 184 -1.12 2.02 -19.95
CA GLU A 184 -0.14 1.27 -20.76
C GLU A 184 1.17 2.05 -20.95
N ASP A 185 1.12 3.38 -20.99
CA ASP A 185 2.29 4.26 -21.13
C ASP A 185 3.18 4.27 -19.87
N GLU A 186 2.63 3.98 -18.68
CA GLU A 186 3.41 3.73 -17.45
C GLU A 186 3.83 2.25 -17.31
N LEU A 187 3.21 1.33 -18.08
CA LEU A 187 3.55 -0.10 -18.13
C LEU A 187 4.75 -0.41 -19.05
N TYR A 188 5.24 0.53 -19.84
CA TYR A 188 6.51 0.38 -20.55
C TYR A 188 7.62 1.12 -19.80
N PRO A 189 8.33 0.46 -18.86
CA PRO A 189 9.69 0.87 -18.62
C PRO A 189 10.48 0.37 -19.84
N ASP A 190 10.43 1.15 -20.92
CA ASP A 190 11.60 1.23 -21.79
C ASP A 190 12.62 1.94 -20.91
N PHE A 191 13.31 1.17 -20.04
CA PHE A 191 14.19 1.69 -18.98
C PHE A 191 15.28 2.61 -19.53
N GLY A 192 15.41 2.67 -20.86
CA GLY A 192 16.36 3.45 -21.60
C GLY A 192 17.67 2.70 -21.74
N PRO A 193 18.57 3.21 -22.59
CA PRO A 193 19.93 2.72 -22.68
C PRO A 193 20.61 2.77 -21.31
N GLY A 194 21.36 1.72 -20.95
CA GLY A 194 22.05 1.58 -19.66
C GLY A 194 21.32 0.74 -18.62
N TYR A 195 20.10 0.27 -18.90
CA TYR A 195 19.31 -0.55 -17.97
C TYR A 195 18.83 -1.85 -18.62
N CYS A 196 18.79 -2.91 -17.82
CA CYS A 196 18.32 -4.22 -18.21
C CYS A 196 16.82 -4.21 -18.52
N SER A 197 16.43 -4.54 -19.75
CA SER A 197 15.01 -4.67 -20.13
C SER A 197 14.25 -5.77 -19.36
N LEU A 198 14.94 -6.76 -18.81
CA LEU A 198 14.34 -7.86 -18.06
C LEU A 198 14.15 -7.55 -16.56
N THR A 199 15.05 -6.75 -15.98
CA THR A 199 15.15 -6.55 -14.52
C THR A 199 15.05 -5.09 -14.09
N GLY A 200 15.17 -4.14 -15.02
CA GLY A 200 15.25 -2.70 -14.75
C GLY A 200 16.51 -2.25 -14.02
N ILE A 201 17.41 -3.17 -13.66
CA ILE A 201 18.68 -2.88 -13.00
C ILE A 201 19.65 -2.31 -14.05
N ASP A 202 20.51 -1.39 -13.64
CA ASP A 202 21.64 -0.94 -14.47
C ASP A 202 22.36 -2.15 -15.06
N GLU A 203 22.59 -2.12 -16.38
CA GLU A 203 23.05 -3.28 -17.13
C GLU A 203 24.43 -3.77 -16.66
N HIS A 204 25.27 -2.90 -16.09
CA HIS A 204 26.60 -3.23 -15.57
C HIS A 204 26.55 -3.94 -14.21
N TYR A 205 25.44 -3.80 -13.50
CA TYR A 205 25.20 -4.44 -12.20
C TYR A 205 24.17 -5.57 -12.30
N CYS A 206 23.57 -5.77 -13.46
CA CYS A 206 22.52 -6.78 -13.65
C CYS A 206 23.13 -8.18 -13.84
N HIS A 207 22.80 -9.09 -12.93
CA HIS A 207 23.28 -10.48 -12.97
C HIS A 207 22.45 -11.41 -13.89
N CYS A 208 21.61 -10.88 -14.78
CA CYS A 208 20.74 -11.72 -15.61
C CYS A 208 21.44 -12.42 -16.78
N GLY A 209 22.70 -12.06 -17.07
CA GLY A 209 23.53 -12.67 -18.11
C GLY A 209 23.11 -12.32 -19.54
N ARG A 210 22.30 -11.26 -19.74
CA ARG A 210 21.83 -10.81 -21.06
C ARG A 210 22.46 -9.48 -21.53
N HIS A 211 23.47 -8.99 -20.82
CA HIS A 211 24.21 -7.77 -21.16
C HIS A 211 25.68 -8.13 -21.45
N PRO A 212 26.36 -7.38 -22.34
CA PRO A 212 27.77 -7.59 -22.68
C PRO A 212 28.72 -7.48 -21.50
#